data_AF-A0A2V9SGT8-F1
#
_entry.id   AF-A0A2V9SGT8-F1
#
_cell.length_a   1.000
_cell.length_b   1.000
_cell.length_c   1.000
_cell.angle_alpha   90.00
_cell.angle_beta   90.00
_cell.angle_gamma   90.00
#
_symmetry.space_group_name_H-M   'P 1'
#
loop_
_entity.id
_entity.type
_entity.pdbx_description
1 polymer ?
#
loop_
_entity_poly.entity_id
_entity_poly.type
_entity_poly.pdbx_seq_one_letter_code
_entity_poly.pdbx_strand_id
1 'polypeptide(L)'
;MIRFVCDSCERVKSPNEIWLLGLAAEAVAPTAARREVTILPTWDRERAVHSLAVHFCSEKCKDRYVTRLFGAEVVEGETVRIVPRTRIKATSTRTTTRRRARTRRKRAA
;
A
#
# COMPACT_ATOMS: atom_id res chain seq x y z
N MET A 1 -35.79 6.06 5.73
CA MET A 1 -35.61 5.56 4.36
C MET A 1 -34.25 6.02 3.86
N ILE A 2 -33.38 5.10 3.45
CA ILE A 2 -32.01 5.43 2.98
C ILE A 2 -32.07 5.89 1.53
N ARG A 3 -31.33 6.96 1.20
CA ARG A 3 -31.14 7.45 -0.17
C ARG A 3 -29.67 7.28 -0.56
N PHE A 4 -29.42 6.89 -1.80
CA PHE A 4 -28.06 6.80 -2.35
C PHE A 4 -27.78 8.03 -3.20
N VAL A 5 -26.57 8.57 -3.08
CA VAL A 5 -26.15 9.82 -3.71
C VAL A 5 -24.85 9.58 -4.45
N CYS A 6 -24.71 10.14 -5.65
CA CYS A 6 -23.50 9.97 -6.45
C CYS A 6 -22.32 10.73 -5.84
N ASP A 7 -21.20 10.05 -5.58
CA ASP A 7 -19.99 10.65 -4.98
C ASP A 7 -19.22 11.61 -5.90
N SER A 8 -19.70 11.79 -7.14
CA SER A 8 -19.05 12.64 -8.16
C SER A 8 -19.89 13.84 -8.61
N CYS A 9 -21.21 13.75 -8.53
CA CYS A 9 -22.11 14.78 -9.03
C CYS A 9 -23.34 15.02 -8.14
N GLU A 10 -23.42 14.35 -6.98
CA GLU A 10 -24.45 14.55 -5.96
C GLU A 10 -25.90 14.27 -6.41
N ARG A 11 -26.09 13.69 -7.59
CA ARG A 11 -27.39 13.18 -8.04
C ARG A 11 -27.92 12.17 -7.03
N VAL A 12 -29.22 12.18 -6.77
CA VAL A 12 -29.90 11.16 -5.93
C VAL A 12 -30.40 10.02 -6.79
N LYS A 13 -30.19 8.76 -6.35
CA LYS A 13 -30.61 7.56 -7.06
C LYS A 13 -32.13 7.39 -7.06
N SER A 14 -32.72 7.18 -8.22
CA SER A 14 -34.12 6.76 -8.38
C SER A 14 -34.26 5.22 -8.23
N PRO A 15 -35.43 4.68 -7.85
CA PRO A 15 -35.62 3.25 -7.59
C PRO A 15 -35.22 2.34 -8.75
N ASN A 16 -35.54 2.72 -9.99
CA ASN A 16 -35.35 1.91 -11.19
C ASN A 16 -34.08 2.26 -12.00
N GLU A 17 -33.19 3.08 -11.46
CA GLU A 17 -31.93 3.42 -12.14
C GLU A 17 -30.85 2.36 -11.90
N ILE A 18 -30.09 2.08 -12.95
CA ILE A 18 -28.89 1.24 -12.88
C ILE A 18 -27.72 2.14 -12.48
N TRP A 19 -27.09 1.82 -11.36
CA TRP A 19 -25.94 2.56 -10.82
C TRP A 19 -24.79 1.59 -10.61
N LEU A 20 -23.58 2.14 -10.61
CA LEU A 20 -22.36 1.40 -10.27
C LEU A 20 -22.08 1.57 -8.78
N LEU A 21 -21.58 0.51 -8.17
CA LEU A 21 -21.16 0.50 -6.77
C LEU A 21 -19.67 0.20 -6.73
N GLY A 22 -18.93 0.96 -5.94
CA GLY A 22 -17.56 0.67 -5.57
C GLY A 22 -17.38 0.58 -4.07
N LEU A 23 -16.26 0.01 -3.65
CA LEU A 23 -15.77 0.05 -2.28
C LEU A 23 -14.42 0.75 -2.28
N ALA A 24 -14.32 1.89 -1.60
CA ALA A 24 -13.11 2.68 -1.48
C ALA A 24 -12.44 2.40 -0.13
N ALA A 25 -11.38 1.61 -0.15
CA ALA A 25 -10.58 1.31 1.04
C ALA A 25 -9.31 2.17 1.06
N GLU A 26 -8.94 2.62 2.26
CA GLU A 26 -7.67 3.33 2.50
C GLU A 26 -6.91 2.60 3.60
N ALA A 27 -5.64 2.31 3.32
CA ALA A 27 -4.72 1.68 4.27
C ALA A 27 -3.54 2.61 4.50
N VAL A 28 -3.37 3.07 5.74
CA VAL A 28 -2.27 3.96 6.15
C VAL A 28 -1.37 3.20 7.12
N ALA A 29 -0.11 3.01 6.73
CA ALA A 29 0.94 2.39 7.52
C ALA A 29 2.08 3.40 7.75
N PRO A 30 2.98 3.18 8.73
CA PRO A 30 4.04 4.14 9.08
C PRO A 30 4.96 4.55 7.92
N THR A 31 5.11 3.69 6.91
CA THR A 31 6.00 3.92 5.76
C THR A 31 5.27 3.93 4.42
N ALA A 32 3.96 3.74 4.39
CA ALA A 32 3.20 3.64 3.14
C ALA A 32 1.71 3.97 3.35
N ALA A 33 1.13 4.71 2.42
CA ALA A 33 -0.32 4.85 2.31
C ALA A 33 -0.77 4.26 0.97
N ARG A 34 -1.91 3.58 0.97
CA ARG A 34 -2.53 2.98 -0.22
C ARG A 34 -4.01 3.29 -0.25
N ARG A 35 -4.51 3.61 -1.44
CA ARG A 35 -5.94 3.73 -1.74
C ARG A 35 -6.30 2.66 -2.75
N GLU A 36 -7.39 1.95 -2.50
CA GLU A 36 -7.92 0.92 -3.39
C GLU A 36 -9.40 1.21 -3.63
N VAL A 37 -9.83 1.09 -4.88
CA VAL A 37 -11.24 1.18 -5.26
C VAL A 37 -11.62 -0.08 -6.00
N THR A 38 -12.44 -0.93 -5.38
CA THR A 38 -13.00 -2.12 -6.02
C THR A 38 -14.35 -1.77 -6.64
N ILE A 39 -14.50 -1.92 -7.96
CA ILE A 39 -15.78 -1.70 -8.65
C ILE A 39 -16.54 -3.02 -8.73
N LEU A 40 -17.79 -3.05 -8.26
CA LEU A 40 -18.61 -4.25 -8.27
C LEU A 40 -19.30 -4.42 -9.63
N PRO A 41 -19.47 -5.69 -10.09
CA PRO A 41 -20.10 -5.98 -11.37
C PRO A 41 -21.60 -5.70 -11.37
N THR A 42 -22.23 -5.71 -10.20
CA THR A 42 -23.67 -5.48 -10.02
C THR A 42 -23.93 -4.59 -8.80
N TRP A 43 -25.07 -3.91 -8.82
CA TRP A 43 -25.54 -3.17 -7.66
C TRP A 43 -26.01 -4.15 -6.58
N ASP A 44 -25.34 -4.12 -5.43
CA ASP A 44 -25.71 -4.88 -4.24
C ASP A 44 -26.16 -3.91 -3.15
N ARG A 45 -27.41 -4.03 -2.70
CA ARG A 45 -27.99 -3.12 -1.71
C ARG A 45 -27.36 -3.25 -0.33
N GLU A 46 -26.94 -4.45 0.06
CA GLU A 46 -26.31 -4.69 1.37
C GLU A 46 -24.93 -4.04 1.41
N ARG A 47 -24.18 -4.14 0.32
CA ARG A 47 -22.88 -3.46 0.18
C ARG A 47 -23.04 -1.96 -0.05
N ALA A 48 -24.12 -1.51 -0.68
CA ALA A 48 -24.35 -0.08 -0.93
C ALA A 48 -24.52 0.75 0.35
N VAL A 49 -24.88 0.13 1.49
CA VAL A 49 -24.97 0.81 2.78
C VAL A 49 -23.68 0.73 3.61
N HIS A 50 -22.65 0.05 3.08
CA HIS A 50 -21.36 -0.08 3.75
C HIS A 50 -20.67 1.28 3.90
N SER A 51 -19.89 1.48 4.95
CA SER A 51 -19.20 2.75 5.24
C SER A 51 -18.18 3.16 4.18
N LEU A 52 -17.62 2.17 3.48
CA LEU A 52 -16.67 2.36 2.37
C LEU A 52 -17.35 2.39 1.00
N ALA A 53 -18.69 2.32 0.94
CA ALA A 53 -19.41 2.33 -0.32
C ALA A 53 -19.27 3.69 -1.03
N VAL A 54 -19.01 3.63 -2.33
CA VAL A 54 -19.08 4.77 -3.24
C VAL A 54 -20.03 4.45 -4.39
N HIS A 55 -20.94 5.37 -4.67
CA HIS A 55 -22.02 5.22 -5.63
C HIS A 55 -21.77 6.10 -6.85
N PHE A 56 -21.95 5.53 -8.04
CA PHE A 56 -21.81 6.28 -9.30
C PHE A 56 -23.07 6.13 -10.15
N CYS A 57 -23.63 7.27 -10.58
CA CYS A 57 -24.78 7.27 -11.48
C CYS A 57 -24.43 6.96 -12.94
N SER A 58 -23.14 6.93 -13.29
CA SER A 58 -22.64 6.61 -14.63
C SER A 58 -21.15 6.27 -14.62
N GLU A 59 -20.68 5.62 -15.68
CA GLU A 59 -19.24 5.34 -15.88
C GLU A 59 -18.40 6.62 -15.89
N LYS A 60 -18.92 7.71 -16.50
CA LYS A 60 -18.27 9.02 -16.48
C LYS A 60 -18.03 9.55 -15.05
N CYS A 61 -18.97 9.31 -14.13
CA CYS A 61 -18.80 9.69 -12.72
C CYS A 61 -17.76 8.81 -12.04
N LYS A 62 -17.79 7.49 -12.27
CA LYS A 62 -16.75 6.57 -11.81
C LYS A 62 -15.36 7.02 -12.26
N ASP A 63 -15.20 7.32 -13.55
CA ASP A 63 -13.89 7.72 -14.10
C ASP A 63 -13.42 9.05 -13.53
N ARG A 64 -14.31 10.03 -13.38
CA ARG A 64 -13.98 11.29 -12.69
C ARG A 64 -13.50 11.04 -11.26
N TYR A 65 -14.18 10.15 -10.52
CA TYR A 65 -13.81 9.80 -9.16
C TYR A 65 -12.43 9.14 -9.09
N VAL A 66 -12.18 8.14 -9.96
CA VAL A 66 -10.89 7.44 -10.04
C VAL A 66 -9.76 8.39 -10.44
N THR A 67 -9.96 9.24 -11.45
CA THR A 67 -8.99 10.25 -11.87
C THR A 67 -8.71 11.26 -10.75
N ARG A 68 -9.70 11.63 -9.94
CA ARG A 68 -9.47 12.51 -8.78
C ARG A 68 -8.63 11.83 -7.69
N LEU A 69 -8.77 10.52 -7.50
CA LEU A 69 -8.03 9.77 -6.47
C LEU A 69 -6.62 9.38 -6.89
N PHE A 70 -6.45 9.00 -8.16
CA PHE A 70 -5.22 8.38 -8.69
C PHE A 70 -4.59 9.17 -9.84
N GLY A 71 -5.24 10.23 -10.32
CA GLY A 71 -4.68 11.11 -11.32
C GLY A 71 -3.43 11.77 -10.77
N ALA A 72 -2.32 11.60 -11.49
CA ALA A 72 -1.09 12.28 -11.17
C ALA A 72 -1.29 13.79 -11.38
N GLU A 73 -1.06 14.59 -10.35
CA GLU A 73 -0.29 15.80 -10.62
C GLU A 73 1.11 15.31 -11.00
N VAL A 74 1.49 15.53 -12.25
CA VAL A 74 2.87 15.35 -12.68
C VAL A 74 3.68 16.40 -11.95
N VAL A 75 4.13 16.10 -10.73
CA VAL A 75 5.17 16.88 -10.08
C VAL A 75 6.45 16.50 -10.81
N GLU A 76 6.72 17.18 -11.93
CA GLU A 76 8.06 17.20 -12.52
C GLU A 76 9.00 17.79 -11.47
N GLY A 77 9.66 16.92 -10.70
CA GLY A 77 10.76 17.35 -9.85
C GLY A 77 10.80 16.73 -8.47
N GLU A 78 11.00 15.41 -8.38
CA GLU A 78 11.93 14.90 -7.36
C GLU A 78 12.58 13.61 -7.87
N THR A 79 13.65 13.78 -8.64
CA THR A 79 14.58 12.68 -8.89
C THR A 79 15.30 12.39 -7.58
N VAL A 80 14.75 11.47 -6.78
CA VAL A 80 15.45 10.93 -5.61
C VAL A 80 16.71 10.24 -6.13
N ARG A 81 17.86 10.87 -5.92
CA ARG A 81 19.17 10.27 -6.19
C ARG A 81 19.36 9.09 -5.23
N ILE A 82 19.06 7.89 -5.71
CA ILE A 82 19.44 6.66 -5.01
C ILE A 82 20.96 6.57 -5.09
N VAL A 83 21.66 6.99 -4.04
CA VAL A 83 23.10 6.72 -3.90
C VAL A 83 23.25 5.25 -3.52
N PRO A 84 23.88 4.41 -4.37
CA PRO A 84 24.11 3.03 -4.01
C PRO A 84 25.05 2.98 -2.81
N ARG A 85 24.58 2.35 -1.72
CA ARG A 85 25.40 2.03 -0.54
C ARG A 85 26.60 1.20 -1.00
N THR A 86 27.79 1.80 -0.98
CA THR A 86 29.03 1.06 -1.20
C THR A 86 29.18 0.01 -0.10
N ARG A 87 29.37 -1.26 -0.48
CA ARG A 87 29.68 -2.34 0.45
C ARG A 87 30.97 -1.99 1.19
N ILE A 88 30.86 -1.73 2.49
CA ILE A 88 32.02 -1.75 3.38
C ILE A 88 32.54 -3.19 3.39
N LYS A 89 33.70 -3.44 2.79
CA LYS A 89 34.39 -4.74 2.90
C LYS A 89 34.76 -4.93 4.37
N ALA A 90 34.23 -5.99 4.98
CA ALA A 90 34.62 -6.41 6.31
C ALA A 90 36.12 -6.80 6.30
N THR A 91 36.95 -5.97 6.94
CA THR A 91 38.36 -6.31 7.20
C THR A 91 38.39 -7.48 8.18
N SER A 92 38.71 -8.67 7.69
CA SER A 92 38.88 -9.86 8.55
C SER A 92 40.09 -9.64 9.45
N THR A 93 39.86 -9.43 10.75
CA THR A 93 40.93 -9.40 11.74
C THR A 93 41.35 -10.84 12.02
N ARG A 94 42.51 -11.24 11.50
CA ARG A 94 43.08 -12.58 11.66
C ARG A 94 43.55 -12.74 13.11
N THR A 95 42.68 -13.28 13.98
CA THR A 95 43.00 -13.58 15.37
C THR A 95 43.98 -14.76 15.40
N THR A 96 45.23 -14.51 15.81
CA THR A 96 46.25 -15.55 16.00
C THR A 96 46.04 -16.22 17.36
N THR A 97 45.49 -17.43 17.37
CA THR A 97 45.44 -18.26 18.58
C THR A 97 46.84 -18.75 18.93
N ARG A 98 47.49 -18.10 19.90
CA ARG A 98 48.71 -18.60 20.56
C ARG A 98 48.38 -19.90 21.31
N ARG A 99 48.71 -21.03 20.71
CA ARG A 99 48.65 -22.35 21.33
C ARG A 99 49.79 -22.46 22.36
N ARG A 100 49.52 -22.19 23.64
CA ARG A 100 50.46 -22.49 24.73
C ARG A 100 50.55 -24.02 24.90
N ALA A 101 51.67 -24.59 24.48
CA ALA A 101 51.99 -25.98 24.75
C ALA A 101 52.21 -26.16 26.27
N ARG A 102 51.35 -26.97 26.91
CA ARG A 102 51.53 -27.41 28.30
C ARG A 102 52.67 -28.42 28.35
N THR A 103 53.74 -28.05 29.05
CA THR A 103 54.86 -28.92 29.40
C THR A 103 54.36 -30.06 30.30
N ARG A 104 54.45 -31.29 29.79
CA ARG A 104 54.23 -32.51 30.59
C ARG A 104 55.55 -32.89 31.24
N ARG A 105 55.72 -32.54 32.52
CA ARG A 105 56.76 -33.14 33.39
C ARG A 105 56.47 -34.63 33.51
N LYS A 106 57.33 -35.49 32.95
CA LYS A 106 57.42 -36.90 33.33
C LYS A 106 58.45 -37.01 34.46
N ARG A 107 58.02 -37.56 35.60
CA ARG A 107 58.86 -38.10 36.68
C ARG A 107 58.52 -39.58 36.84
N ALA A 108 59.51 -40.33 37.32
CA ALA A 108 59.53 -41.75 37.73
C ALA A 108 59.78 -42.77 36.61
N ALA A 109 61.02 -43.28 36.54
CA ALA A 109 61.41 -44.51 37.23
C ALA A 109 62.84 -44.33 37.77
#